data_AF-A0A3D0HTV1-F1
#
_entry.id   AF-A0A3D0HTV1-F1
#
_cell.length_a   1.000
_cell.length_b   1.000
_cell.length_c   1.000
_cell.angle_alpha   90.00
_cell.angle_beta   90.00
_cell.angle_gamma   90.00
#
_symmetry.space_group_name_H-M   'P 1'
#
loop_
_entity.id
_entity.type
_entity.pdbx_description
1 polymer ?
#
loop_
_entity_poly.entity_id
_entity_poly.type
_entity_poly.pdbx_seq_one_letter_code
_entity_poly.pdbx_strand_id
1 'polypeptide(L)'
;MFFLTLISVTSFSVFAQKEGNIWYFGDYGGLDFNSGTPAVLENGQMSCFEGVASIADPDGNLLFYTNGMTVYNKNHQVMQNGTGLLGHTSSTQSGVIVPLPLSSTQFVIFTVDYASNDGKLHYSTVDITLAGGLGAVVNKNIFIQTNSAEKISAVRHQNQQDIWVVIHERANNVYKSYLVTSAGVLMTPVVSSTGPVLGSGAVGVQGCLKFSADGNRLAMATYGSLRVDVSTFNKATGAVTYSFGFNYPEQTYGVEFSADGQFLYATVSYNLKQIYQINIQQHTNVLIANTAMAPGGLQLAPDGKIYVARYDRPNISSKYLGIINNPEVAGAGCNYVDQGLYLGAGASFMGLPTFIQSYFFPRSFNYTGVCYGSPTSFTIANPAGIDSAHWNFDDPASGSNNFARVMAPFHLFTAPGSYNVQLTVYDNGIGATSVQMVEILALPVVNLGNDQTLCGVPQLVLDAGPGYAEYEWSNGWPGRYFTAVNTGTYAVTVTTSAGCIGNDQISLVFWPAPGAKLIKHN
;
A
#
# COMPACT_ATOMS: atom_id res chain seq x y z
N MET A 1 45.99 -9.27 -35.43
CA MET A 1 44.68 -8.62 -35.60
C MET A 1 43.93 -8.80 -34.29
N PHE A 2 44.06 -7.85 -33.36
CA PHE A 2 43.39 -7.89 -32.05
C PHE A 2 41.98 -7.31 -32.24
N PHE A 3 40.95 -8.13 -32.02
CA PHE A 3 39.57 -7.65 -31.94
C PHE A 3 39.31 -7.15 -30.52
N LEU A 4 39.19 -5.83 -30.38
CA LEU A 4 38.74 -5.18 -29.16
C LEU A 4 37.21 -5.26 -29.13
N THR A 5 36.64 -6.11 -28.28
CA THR A 5 35.19 -6.16 -28.08
C THR A 5 34.79 -5.03 -27.13
N LEU A 6 34.17 -3.99 -27.68
CA LEU A 6 33.65 -2.85 -26.93
C LEU A 6 32.37 -3.31 -26.20
N ILE A 7 32.46 -3.55 -24.88
CA ILE A 7 31.29 -3.78 -24.03
C ILE A 7 30.62 -2.42 -23.78
N SER A 8 29.54 -2.16 -24.50
CA SER A 8 28.64 -1.03 -24.25
C SER A 8 27.87 -1.29 -22.96
N VAL A 9 28.28 -0.65 -21.86
CA VAL A 9 27.49 -0.56 -20.64
C VAL A 9 26.40 0.49 -20.88
N THR A 10 25.23 0.06 -21.35
CA THR A 10 24.02 0.89 -21.33
C THR A 10 23.55 1.01 -19.90
N SER A 11 23.76 2.18 -19.29
CA SER A 11 23.18 2.55 -18.01
C SER A 11 21.66 2.68 -18.19
N PHE A 12 20.89 1.69 -17.76
CA PHE A 12 19.45 1.83 -17.64
C PHE A 12 19.18 2.63 -16.36
N SER A 13 18.73 3.87 -16.51
CA SER A 13 18.22 4.65 -15.38
C SER A 13 16.97 3.94 -14.85
N VAL A 14 17.04 3.45 -13.62
CA VAL A 14 15.88 2.95 -12.88
C VAL A 14 15.17 4.18 -12.35
N PHE A 15 14.03 4.55 -12.93
CA PHE A 15 13.17 5.57 -12.32
C PHE A 15 12.43 4.92 -11.16
N ALA A 16 12.61 5.44 -9.95
CA ALA A 16 11.77 5.07 -8.83
C ALA A 16 10.42 5.82 -8.92
N GLN A 17 9.38 5.33 -8.24
CA GLN A 17 8.06 5.99 -8.18
C GLN A 17 7.91 6.71 -6.83
N LYS A 18 8.78 7.70 -6.63
CA LYS A 18 8.90 8.41 -5.35
C LYS A 18 8.23 9.78 -5.37
N GLU A 19 7.40 10.07 -6.37
CA GLU A 19 6.73 11.36 -6.50
C GLU A 19 5.80 11.69 -5.33
N GLY A 20 5.30 10.65 -4.64
CA GLY A 20 4.52 10.73 -3.40
C GLY A 20 5.32 10.60 -2.10
N ASN A 21 6.67 10.63 -2.13
CA ASN A 21 7.50 10.36 -0.95
C ASN A 21 7.71 11.55 -0.02
N ILE A 22 7.51 12.78 -0.50
CA ILE A 22 7.74 13.98 0.32
C ILE A 22 6.41 14.66 0.59
N TRP A 23 6.05 14.75 1.87
CA TRP A 23 4.81 15.31 2.34
C TRP A 23 5.08 16.61 3.08
N TYR A 24 4.29 17.64 2.81
CA TYR A 24 4.18 18.83 3.66
C TYR A 24 2.71 19.10 3.92
N PHE A 25 2.33 19.36 5.16
CA PHE A 25 0.93 19.48 5.58
C PHE A 25 0.76 20.18 6.92
N GLY A 26 -0.49 20.48 7.26
CA GLY A 26 -0.87 20.99 8.57
C GLY A 26 -0.17 22.30 8.91
N ASP A 27 0.41 22.35 10.10
CA ASP A 27 1.14 23.51 10.64
C ASP A 27 2.65 23.21 10.61
N TYR A 28 3.32 23.61 9.53
CA TYR A 28 4.76 23.41 9.31
C TYR A 28 5.24 21.94 9.37
N GLY A 29 4.32 20.97 9.25
CA GLY A 29 4.64 19.54 9.28
C GLY A 29 5.14 19.02 7.94
N GLY A 30 5.99 18.00 7.98
CA GLY A 30 6.37 17.24 6.80
C GLY A 30 6.96 15.87 7.11
N LEU A 31 6.97 14.99 6.10
CA LEU A 31 7.49 13.63 6.17
C LEU A 31 8.28 13.29 4.90
N ASP A 32 9.33 12.48 5.06
CA ASP A 32 10.12 11.88 3.98
C ASP A 32 10.09 10.35 4.09
N PHE A 33 9.63 9.68 3.03
CA PHE A 33 9.54 8.22 2.95
C PHE A 33 10.68 7.54 2.17
N ASN A 34 11.70 8.29 1.73
CA ASN A 34 12.78 7.77 0.88
C ASN A 34 13.59 6.62 1.48
N SER A 35 13.61 6.51 2.81
CA SER A 35 14.32 5.44 3.52
C SER A 35 13.52 4.13 3.66
N GLY A 36 12.25 4.11 3.20
CA GLY A 36 11.30 3.02 3.47
C GLY A 36 10.58 3.14 4.82
N THR A 37 10.98 4.09 5.67
CA THR A 37 10.27 4.48 6.89
C THR A 37 10.11 6.01 6.92
N PRO A 38 9.06 6.55 7.57
CA PRO A 38 8.86 8.00 7.63
C PRO A 38 9.94 8.69 8.48
N ALA A 39 10.68 9.61 7.88
CA ALA A 39 11.50 10.59 8.58
C ALA A 39 10.72 11.91 8.73
N VAL A 40 10.75 12.49 9.94
CA VAL A 40 10.07 13.77 10.22
C VAL A 40 10.86 14.93 9.64
N LEU A 41 10.17 15.83 8.94
CA LEU A 41 10.72 17.07 8.39
C LEU A 41 10.22 18.27 9.20
N GLU A 42 11.14 19.08 9.71
CA GLU A 42 10.84 20.25 10.55
C GLU A 42 11.04 21.60 9.83
N ASN A 43 11.14 21.57 8.50
CA ASN A 43 11.46 22.71 7.63
C ASN A 43 10.27 23.18 6.79
N GLY A 44 9.06 22.64 7.00
CA GLY A 44 7.85 23.11 6.32
C GLY A 44 7.64 24.61 6.55
N GLN A 45 7.06 25.32 5.58
CA GLN A 45 6.85 26.78 5.65
C GLN A 45 5.38 27.21 5.50
N MET A 46 4.47 26.24 5.39
CA MET A 46 3.04 26.52 5.28
C MET A 46 2.28 26.09 6.54
N SER A 47 1.25 26.87 6.86
CA SER A 47 0.16 26.47 7.73
C SER A 47 -1.12 26.37 6.91
N CYS A 48 -1.81 25.24 7.01
CA CYS A 48 -3.09 24.99 6.36
C CYS A 48 -3.94 24.06 7.22
N PHE A 49 -5.21 24.41 7.43
CA PHE A 49 -6.13 23.61 8.23
C PHE A 49 -6.54 22.31 7.53
N GLU A 50 -6.76 22.38 6.23
CA GLU A 50 -7.38 21.30 5.47
C GLU A 50 -6.46 20.86 4.32
N GLY A 51 -6.91 20.98 3.07
CA GLY A 51 -6.21 20.41 1.94
C GLY A 51 -4.87 21.07 1.64
N VAL A 52 -3.93 20.25 1.20
CA VAL A 52 -2.61 20.64 0.70
C VAL A 52 -2.22 19.70 -0.43
N ALA A 53 -1.16 20.02 -1.17
CA ALA A 53 -0.55 19.11 -2.13
C ALA A 53 0.98 19.27 -2.12
N SER A 54 1.69 18.18 -2.34
CA SER A 54 3.14 18.14 -2.50
C SER A 54 3.52 17.22 -3.65
N ILE A 55 4.70 17.43 -4.23
CA ILE A 55 5.23 16.53 -5.26
C ILE A 55 6.75 16.46 -5.17
N ALA A 56 7.27 15.25 -5.31
CA ALA A 56 8.69 14.97 -5.49
C ALA A 56 8.97 14.51 -6.93
N ASP A 57 10.24 14.47 -7.31
CA ASP A 57 10.67 13.83 -8.55
C ASP A 57 10.68 12.29 -8.40
N PRO A 58 10.87 11.54 -9.50
CA PRO A 58 10.97 10.08 -9.46
C PRO A 58 12.06 9.55 -8.52
N ASP A 59 13.10 10.33 -8.23
CA ASP A 59 14.19 9.94 -7.33
C ASP A 59 13.87 10.23 -5.85
N GLY A 60 12.79 10.96 -5.58
CA GLY A 60 12.27 11.30 -4.26
C GLY A 60 12.74 12.64 -3.73
N ASN A 61 13.30 13.50 -4.58
CA ASN A 61 13.66 14.86 -4.19
C ASN A 61 12.44 15.77 -4.28
N LEU A 62 12.23 16.62 -3.26
CA LEU A 62 11.15 17.61 -3.27
C LEU A 62 11.27 18.52 -4.50
N LEU A 63 10.16 18.73 -5.20
CA LEU A 63 10.06 19.74 -6.26
C LEU A 63 9.40 21.01 -5.72
N PHE A 64 8.16 20.88 -5.23
CA PHE A 64 7.40 21.97 -4.61
C PHE A 64 6.16 21.44 -3.86
N TYR A 65 5.53 22.31 -3.09
CA TYR A 65 4.29 22.03 -2.36
C TYR A 65 3.42 23.29 -2.24
N THR A 66 2.13 23.13 -1.93
CA THR A 66 1.17 24.22 -1.90
C THR A 66 0.02 23.96 -0.92
N ASN A 67 -0.51 25.04 -0.35
CA ASN A 67 -1.77 25.05 0.40
C ASN A 67 -2.97 25.51 -0.45
N GLY A 68 -2.83 25.51 -1.78
CA GLY A 68 -3.84 25.98 -2.73
C GLY A 68 -3.84 27.49 -2.97
N MET A 69 -3.18 28.30 -2.13
CA MET A 69 -3.06 29.75 -2.31
C MET A 69 -1.62 30.22 -2.55
N THR A 70 -0.64 29.52 -1.96
CA THR A 70 0.79 29.81 -2.08
C THR A 70 1.57 28.54 -2.40
N VAL A 71 2.42 28.62 -3.43
CA VAL A 71 3.35 27.57 -3.85
C VAL A 71 4.73 27.85 -3.26
N TYR A 72 5.31 26.85 -2.59
CA TYR A 72 6.66 26.87 -2.04
C TYR A 72 7.55 25.92 -2.83
N ASN A 73 8.74 26.38 -3.23
CA ASN A 73 9.70 25.58 -3.97
C ASN A 73 10.46 24.59 -3.06
N LYS A 74 11.36 23.82 -3.67
CA LYS A 74 12.21 22.84 -2.98
C LYS A 74 13.13 23.39 -1.88
N ASN A 75 13.41 24.69 -1.89
CA ASN A 75 14.18 25.39 -0.84
C ASN A 75 13.26 26.01 0.23
N HIS A 76 11.97 25.66 0.20
CA HIS A 76 10.92 26.19 1.06
C HIS A 76 10.71 27.71 0.96
N GLN A 77 11.16 28.33 -0.13
CA GLN A 77 10.86 29.72 -0.43
C GLN A 77 9.58 29.79 -1.25
N VAL A 78 8.84 30.90 -1.12
CA VAL A 78 7.71 31.17 -2.02
C VAL A 78 8.22 31.14 -3.46
N MET A 79 7.63 30.27 -4.28
CA MET A 79 7.99 30.11 -5.68
C MET A 79 7.77 31.42 -6.43
N GLN A 80 8.56 31.71 -7.48
CA GLN A 80 8.34 32.90 -8.28
C GLN A 80 6.92 32.90 -8.85
N ASN A 81 6.19 34.01 -8.66
CA ASN A 81 4.77 34.13 -9.00
C ASN A 81 3.86 33.12 -8.26
N GLY A 82 4.31 32.54 -7.15
CA GLY A 82 3.66 31.45 -6.43
C GLY A 82 2.51 31.84 -5.50
N THR A 83 2.21 33.11 -5.30
CA THR A 83 1.12 33.59 -4.41
C THR A 83 -0.16 33.91 -5.19
N GLY A 84 -1.29 33.97 -4.49
CA GLY A 84 -2.57 34.41 -5.07
C GLY A 84 -3.20 33.38 -6.01
N LEU A 85 -2.92 32.10 -5.80
CA LEU A 85 -3.70 31.03 -6.41
C LEU A 85 -5.11 30.99 -5.79
N LEU A 86 -6.11 30.60 -6.57
CA LEU A 86 -7.53 30.63 -6.17
C LEU A 86 -8.04 29.30 -5.60
N GLY A 87 -7.21 28.62 -4.80
CA GLY A 87 -7.67 27.62 -3.84
C GLY A 87 -7.99 28.28 -2.49
N HIS A 88 -8.23 27.48 -1.46
CA HIS A 88 -8.48 28.00 -0.12
C HIS A 88 -8.01 27.03 0.97
N THR A 89 -7.50 27.56 2.09
CA THR A 89 -6.97 26.76 3.22
C THR A 89 -8.04 26.03 4.03
N SER A 90 -9.31 26.37 3.84
CA SER A 90 -10.48 25.68 4.41
C SER A 90 -11.21 24.81 3.39
N SER A 91 -10.61 24.56 2.22
CA SER A 91 -11.12 23.56 1.29
C SER A 91 -10.60 22.18 1.70
N THR A 92 -11.49 21.21 1.91
CA THR A 92 -11.15 19.83 2.32
C THR A 92 -10.02 19.25 1.47
N GLN A 93 -10.10 19.46 0.15
CA GLN A 93 -8.99 19.22 -0.78
C GLN A 93 -8.80 20.47 -1.63
N SER A 94 -7.88 21.32 -1.20
CA SER A 94 -7.58 22.64 -1.79
C SER A 94 -6.93 22.56 -3.17
N GLY A 95 -6.34 21.42 -3.53
CA GLY A 95 -5.76 21.22 -4.84
C GLY A 95 -5.05 19.88 -5.01
N VAL A 96 -4.61 19.62 -6.24
CA VAL A 96 -3.74 18.50 -6.60
C VAL A 96 -2.70 18.96 -7.62
N ILE A 97 -1.48 18.44 -7.51
CA ILE A 97 -0.39 18.71 -8.43
C ILE A 97 -0.28 17.55 -9.42
N VAL A 98 -0.27 17.86 -10.71
CA VAL A 98 -0.23 16.89 -11.79
C VAL A 98 0.94 17.21 -12.72
N PRO A 99 1.92 16.31 -12.94
CA PRO A 99 2.92 16.51 -13.97
C PRO A 99 2.26 16.54 -15.34
N LEU A 100 2.72 17.41 -16.23
CA LEU A 100 2.29 17.40 -17.61
C LEU A 100 2.85 16.12 -18.26
N PRO A 101 2.03 15.22 -18.82
CA PRO A 101 2.51 13.99 -19.44
C PRO A 101 3.61 14.25 -20.48
N LEU A 102 4.62 13.38 -20.50
CA LEU A 102 5.86 13.51 -21.30
C LEU A 102 6.77 14.69 -20.95
N SER A 103 6.50 15.41 -19.86
CA SER A 103 7.40 16.43 -19.30
C SER A 103 7.91 16.00 -17.93
N SER A 104 9.22 16.19 -17.70
CA SER A 104 9.82 16.11 -16.36
C SER A 104 9.88 17.46 -15.66
N THR A 105 9.46 18.54 -16.32
CA THR A 105 9.67 19.91 -15.83
C THR A 105 8.42 20.77 -15.75
N GLN A 106 7.33 20.38 -16.43
CA GLN A 106 6.08 21.12 -16.43
C GLN A 106 5.02 20.42 -15.59
N PHE A 107 4.28 21.21 -14.82
CA PHE A 107 3.26 20.73 -13.90
C PHE A 107 2.02 21.61 -13.98
N VAL A 108 0.88 21.05 -13.60
CA VAL A 108 -0.40 21.71 -13.46
C VAL A 108 -0.83 21.61 -11.99
N ILE A 109 -1.16 22.74 -11.39
CA ILE A 109 -1.77 22.81 -10.05
C ILE A 109 -3.25 23.08 -10.26
N PHE A 110 -4.11 22.11 -9.97
CA PHE A 110 -5.54 22.35 -9.85
C PHE A 110 -5.84 22.89 -8.47
N THR A 111 -6.70 23.90 -8.37
CA THR A 111 -7.08 24.51 -7.09
C THR A 111 -8.60 24.57 -6.96
N VAL A 112 -9.08 24.16 -5.78
CA VAL A 112 -10.49 24.12 -5.42
C VAL A 112 -10.76 25.16 -4.34
N ASP A 113 -11.65 26.10 -4.62
CA ASP A 113 -12.08 27.15 -3.70
C ASP A 113 -12.94 26.59 -2.55
N TYR A 114 -13.08 27.39 -1.49
CA TYR A 114 -13.92 27.09 -0.34
C TYR A 114 -15.41 27.06 -0.71
N ALA A 115 -16.15 26.13 -0.11
CA ALA A 115 -17.56 25.91 -0.41
C ALA A 115 -18.46 27.12 -0.15
N SER A 116 -18.13 27.98 0.83
CA SER A 116 -18.90 29.18 1.14
C SER A 116 -18.63 30.36 0.19
N ASN A 117 -17.61 30.26 -0.66
CA ASN A 117 -17.38 31.22 -1.74
C ASN A 117 -18.19 30.77 -2.97
N ASP A 118 -17.55 30.65 -4.13
CA ASP A 118 -18.22 30.24 -5.37
C ASP A 118 -17.90 28.78 -5.76
N GLY A 119 -17.06 28.06 -4.99
CA GLY A 119 -16.64 26.69 -5.30
C GLY A 119 -16.02 26.60 -6.69
N LYS A 120 -15.18 27.58 -7.05
CA LYS A 120 -14.56 27.64 -8.37
C LYS A 120 -13.42 26.63 -8.46
N LEU A 121 -13.28 26.05 -9.65
CA LEU A 121 -12.15 25.23 -10.04
C LEU A 121 -11.28 26.03 -11.01
N HIS A 122 -10.00 26.13 -10.68
CA HIS A 122 -8.99 26.73 -11.54
C HIS A 122 -7.81 25.77 -11.71
N TYR A 123 -6.97 26.05 -12.70
CA TYR A 123 -5.61 25.51 -12.73
C TYR A 123 -4.57 26.59 -12.97
N SER A 124 -3.34 26.30 -12.55
CA SER A 124 -2.14 27.09 -12.86
C SER A 124 -1.06 26.17 -13.39
N THR A 125 -0.19 26.65 -14.27
CA THR A 125 0.95 25.88 -14.80
C THR A 125 2.25 26.30 -14.12
N VAL A 126 3.14 25.35 -13.87
CA VAL A 126 4.44 25.55 -13.26
C VAL A 126 5.52 24.99 -14.19
N ASP A 127 6.61 25.73 -14.34
CA ASP A 127 7.85 25.24 -14.96
C ASP A 127 8.96 25.31 -13.92
N ILE A 128 9.49 24.15 -13.53
CA ILE A 128 10.52 24.04 -12.48
C ILE A 128 11.92 24.44 -12.94
N THR A 129 12.16 24.63 -14.25
CA THR A 129 13.47 25.05 -14.79
C THR A 129 13.72 26.54 -14.60
N LEU A 130 12.65 27.32 -14.43
CA LEU A 130 12.71 28.77 -14.23
C LEU A 130 13.31 29.13 -12.87
N ALA A 131 13.62 30.41 -12.68
CA ALA A 131 14.22 30.95 -11.46
C ALA A 131 15.50 30.20 -11.01
N GLY A 132 16.33 29.75 -11.96
CA GLY A 132 17.54 28.98 -11.66
C GLY A 132 17.27 27.56 -11.13
N GLY A 133 16.19 26.91 -11.59
CA GLY A 133 15.81 25.57 -11.14
C GLY A 133 15.00 25.54 -9.83
N LEU A 134 14.48 26.68 -9.39
CA LEU A 134 13.57 26.83 -8.25
C LEU A 134 12.10 26.93 -8.67
N GLY A 135 11.85 27.05 -9.97
CA GLY A 135 10.54 27.06 -10.57
C GLY A 135 9.80 28.40 -10.48
N ALA A 136 8.84 28.56 -11.39
CA ALA A 136 7.91 29.67 -11.41
C ALA A 136 6.51 29.21 -11.83
N VAL A 137 5.47 29.83 -11.28
CA VAL A 137 4.11 29.72 -11.81
C VAL A 137 4.01 30.58 -13.08
N VAL A 138 3.74 29.94 -14.22
CA VAL A 138 3.77 30.57 -15.55
C VAL A 138 2.41 31.16 -15.92
N ASN A 139 1.38 30.30 -16.04
CA ASN A 139 0.00 30.72 -16.24
C ASN A 139 -0.76 30.49 -14.93
N LYS A 140 -1.49 31.50 -14.46
CA LYS A 140 -2.11 31.45 -13.13
C LYS A 140 -3.62 31.58 -13.23
N ASN A 141 -4.33 30.78 -12.42
CA ASN A 141 -5.77 30.89 -12.20
C ASN A 141 -6.59 30.80 -13.50
N ILE A 142 -6.21 29.90 -14.41
CA ILE A 142 -7.02 29.61 -15.59
C ILE A 142 -8.33 28.97 -15.11
N PHE A 143 -9.44 29.64 -15.41
CA PHE A 143 -10.76 29.22 -14.99
C PHE A 143 -11.21 27.95 -15.71
N ILE A 144 -11.73 26.98 -14.94
CA ILE A 144 -12.34 25.76 -15.48
C ILE A 144 -13.86 25.83 -15.37
N GLN A 145 -14.36 26.01 -14.16
CA GLN A 145 -15.80 26.05 -13.91
C GLN A 145 -16.14 26.67 -12.56
N THR A 146 -17.42 26.98 -12.40
CA THR A 146 -18.08 27.21 -11.11
C THR A 146 -18.64 25.89 -10.57
N ASN A 147 -19.11 25.89 -9.31
CA ASN A 147 -19.93 24.82 -8.74
C ASN A 147 -19.21 23.50 -8.38
N SER A 148 -17.90 23.53 -8.17
CA SER A 148 -17.16 22.41 -7.57
C SER A 148 -17.49 22.27 -6.08
N ALA A 149 -17.60 21.04 -5.59
CA ALA A 149 -17.44 20.72 -4.18
C ALA A 149 -15.95 20.81 -3.80
N GLU A 150 -15.64 20.73 -2.50
CA GLU A 150 -14.26 20.73 -1.94
C GLU A 150 -13.54 19.38 -2.14
N LYS A 151 -13.69 18.80 -3.32
CA LYS A 151 -13.38 17.40 -3.62
C LYS A 151 -12.61 17.33 -4.92
N ILE A 152 -11.39 16.83 -4.85
CA ILE A 152 -10.56 16.60 -6.03
C ILE A 152 -9.64 15.42 -5.82
N SER A 153 -9.51 14.58 -6.83
CA SER A 153 -8.62 13.42 -6.81
C SER A 153 -8.04 13.20 -8.20
N ALA A 154 -6.89 12.53 -8.28
CA ALA A 154 -6.24 12.26 -9.57
C ALA A 154 -5.72 10.83 -9.66
N VAL A 155 -5.67 10.30 -10.89
CA VAL A 155 -5.24 8.92 -11.17
C VAL A 155 -4.68 8.78 -12.59
N ARG A 156 -3.76 7.84 -12.81
CA ARG A 156 -3.26 7.55 -14.16
C ARG A 156 -4.39 7.03 -15.05
N HIS A 157 -4.45 7.52 -16.28
CA HIS A 157 -5.25 6.98 -17.37
C HIS A 157 -4.76 5.55 -17.71
N GLN A 158 -5.59 4.74 -18.37
CA GLN A 158 -5.23 3.36 -18.76
C GLN A 158 -4.02 3.28 -19.70
N ASN A 159 -3.70 4.36 -20.42
CA ASN A 159 -2.51 4.47 -21.26
C ASN A 159 -1.23 4.73 -20.46
N GLN A 160 -1.33 4.82 -19.13
CA GLN A 160 -0.24 4.99 -18.17
C GLN A 160 0.58 6.28 -18.35
N GLN A 161 0.10 7.20 -19.18
CA GLN A 161 0.76 8.45 -19.51
C GLN A 161 -0.10 9.64 -19.08
N ASP A 162 -1.35 9.68 -19.52
CA ASP A 162 -2.26 10.77 -19.22
C ASP A 162 -2.80 10.64 -17.79
N ILE A 163 -3.28 11.75 -17.24
CA ILE A 163 -3.79 11.79 -15.87
C ILE A 163 -5.24 12.25 -15.90
N TRP A 164 -6.12 11.48 -15.25
CA TRP A 164 -7.46 11.92 -14.92
C TRP A 164 -7.44 12.75 -13.65
N VAL A 165 -8.16 13.88 -13.67
CA VAL A 165 -8.47 14.70 -12.50
C VAL A 165 -9.99 14.73 -12.36
N VAL A 166 -10.49 14.25 -11.22
CA VAL A 166 -11.92 14.10 -10.97
C VAL A 166 -12.36 14.98 -9.82
N ILE A 167 -13.47 15.67 -10.04
CA ILE A 167 -14.18 16.48 -9.05
C ILE A 167 -15.64 16.03 -8.97
N HIS A 168 -16.33 16.45 -7.92
CA HIS A 168 -17.78 16.35 -7.81
C HIS A 168 -18.38 17.76 -7.75
N GLU A 169 -19.50 18.00 -8.44
CA GLU A 169 -20.23 19.26 -8.36
C GLU A 169 -21.12 19.33 -7.11
N ARG A 170 -21.40 20.53 -6.63
CA ARG A 170 -22.36 20.72 -5.52
C ARG A 170 -23.81 20.75 -6.01
N ALA A 171 -24.76 20.53 -5.09
CA ALA A 171 -26.20 20.59 -5.33
C ALA A 171 -26.75 19.64 -6.41
N ASN A 172 -25.96 18.64 -6.84
CA ASN A 172 -26.35 17.62 -7.80
C ASN A 172 -25.55 16.33 -7.53
N ASN A 173 -25.65 15.34 -8.43
CA ASN A 173 -24.93 14.07 -8.39
C ASN A 173 -23.91 13.91 -9.53
N VAL A 174 -23.28 15.01 -9.94
CA VAL A 174 -22.42 15.07 -11.13
C VAL A 174 -20.95 14.97 -10.76
N TYR A 175 -20.28 13.95 -11.28
CA TYR A 175 -18.83 13.89 -11.37
C TYR A 175 -18.36 14.46 -12.71
N LYS A 176 -17.22 15.16 -12.68
CA LYS A 176 -16.52 15.62 -13.88
C LYS A 176 -15.09 15.13 -13.87
N SER A 177 -14.70 14.46 -14.95
CA SER A 177 -13.36 13.92 -15.16
C SER A 177 -12.66 14.72 -16.27
N TYR A 178 -11.63 15.47 -15.90
CA TYR A 178 -10.77 16.22 -16.82
C TYR A 178 -9.53 15.39 -17.13
N LEU A 179 -9.17 15.30 -18.41
CA LEU A 179 -7.95 14.62 -18.84
C LEU A 179 -6.82 15.63 -18.97
N VAL A 180 -5.67 15.33 -18.38
CA VAL A 180 -4.42 16.04 -18.60
C VAL A 180 -3.57 15.20 -19.53
N THR A 181 -3.21 15.75 -20.68
CA THR A 181 -2.34 15.14 -21.69
C THR A 181 -1.08 15.97 -21.86
N SER A 182 -0.14 15.53 -22.70
CA SER A 182 1.05 16.32 -23.04
C SER A 182 0.74 17.69 -23.67
N ALA A 183 -0.48 17.89 -24.18
CA ALA A 183 -0.96 19.17 -24.70
C ALA A 183 -1.55 20.10 -23.62
N GLY A 184 -1.69 19.64 -22.38
CA GLY A 184 -2.29 20.38 -21.28
C GLY A 184 -3.61 19.78 -20.79
N VAL A 185 -4.42 20.61 -20.12
CA VAL A 185 -5.73 20.22 -19.59
C VAL A 185 -6.78 20.26 -20.71
N LEU A 186 -7.46 19.14 -20.96
CA LEU A 186 -8.63 19.10 -21.83
C LEU A 186 -9.84 19.68 -21.09
N MET A 187 -10.30 20.86 -21.55
CA MET A 187 -11.35 21.64 -20.87
C MET A 187 -12.77 21.07 -21.01
N THR A 188 -12.97 20.09 -21.90
CA THR A 188 -14.23 19.35 -22.03
C THR A 188 -14.15 18.09 -21.16
N PRO A 189 -14.81 18.03 -19.99
CA PRO A 189 -14.75 16.86 -19.13
C PRO A 189 -15.65 15.75 -19.63
N VAL A 190 -15.36 14.54 -19.18
CA VAL A 190 -16.33 13.44 -19.18
C VAL A 190 -17.27 13.66 -18.00
N VAL A 191 -18.57 13.65 -18.27
CA VAL A 191 -19.62 13.92 -17.28
C VAL A 191 -20.31 12.63 -16.89
N SER A 192 -20.41 12.35 -15.59
CA SER A 192 -21.11 11.19 -15.05
C SER A 192 -22.11 11.63 -13.99
N SER A 193 -23.42 11.51 -14.27
CA SER A 193 -24.50 11.81 -13.32
C SER A 193 -24.93 10.53 -12.60
N THR A 194 -24.38 10.29 -11.42
CA THR A 194 -24.55 9.03 -10.70
C THR A 194 -24.39 9.21 -9.20
N GLY A 195 -25.00 8.33 -8.41
CA GLY A 195 -24.88 8.36 -6.95
C GLY A 195 -25.69 9.46 -6.29
N PRO A 196 -25.38 9.79 -5.02
CA PRO A 196 -26.17 10.72 -4.21
C PRO A 196 -26.01 12.17 -4.68
N VAL A 197 -27.04 12.96 -4.39
CA VAL A 197 -26.99 14.42 -4.57
C VAL A 197 -26.28 15.06 -3.38
N LEU A 198 -25.24 15.85 -3.65
CA LEU A 198 -24.57 16.65 -2.63
C LEU A 198 -25.41 17.85 -2.22
N GLY A 199 -25.16 18.37 -1.01
CA GLY A 199 -25.80 19.59 -0.54
C GLY A 199 -25.42 20.81 -1.37
N SER A 200 -26.17 21.91 -1.20
CA SER A 200 -25.92 23.19 -1.86
C SER A 200 -25.14 24.20 -1.00
N GLY A 201 -25.04 23.97 0.32
CA GLY A 201 -24.34 24.83 1.26
C GLY A 201 -23.01 24.26 1.77
N ALA A 202 -22.25 25.10 2.48
CA ALA A 202 -20.89 24.80 2.96
C ALA A 202 -20.75 23.47 3.72
N VAL A 203 -21.72 23.14 4.58
CA VAL A 203 -21.68 21.95 5.43
C VAL A 203 -22.00 20.66 4.65
N GLY A 204 -22.50 20.72 3.41
CA GLY A 204 -22.95 19.56 2.63
C GLY A 204 -22.01 19.10 1.50
N VAL A 205 -20.87 19.77 1.31
CA VAL A 205 -19.96 19.52 0.18
C VAL A 205 -18.52 19.17 0.59
N GLN A 206 -18.22 19.26 1.89
CA GLN A 206 -16.94 18.89 2.50
C GLN A 206 -16.74 17.38 2.56
N GLY A 207 -15.50 16.95 2.77
CA GLY A 207 -15.07 15.55 2.86
C GLY A 207 -14.24 15.12 1.65
N CYS A 208 -13.34 14.16 1.81
CA CYS A 208 -12.38 13.76 0.79
C CYS A 208 -13.02 12.93 -0.33
N LEU A 209 -12.43 13.05 -1.51
CA LEU A 209 -12.59 12.17 -2.66
C LEU A 209 -11.24 11.49 -2.93
N LYS A 210 -11.20 10.15 -2.96
CA LYS A 210 -9.96 9.38 -3.19
C LYS A 210 -10.18 8.26 -4.19
N PHE A 211 -9.21 8.07 -5.08
CA PHE A 211 -9.15 6.87 -5.91
C PHE A 211 -8.65 5.68 -5.08
N SER A 212 -8.95 4.45 -5.50
CA SER A 212 -8.12 3.30 -5.16
C SER A 212 -6.79 3.40 -5.90
N ALA A 213 -5.72 2.78 -5.37
CA ALA A 213 -4.39 2.92 -5.97
C ALA A 213 -4.31 2.33 -7.40
N ASP A 214 -5.10 1.29 -7.69
CA ASP A 214 -5.26 0.70 -9.03
C ASP A 214 -6.03 1.61 -10.00
N GLY A 215 -6.73 2.61 -9.45
CA GLY A 215 -7.53 3.59 -10.15
C GLY A 215 -8.88 3.13 -10.66
N ASN A 216 -9.36 1.94 -10.27
CA ASN A 216 -10.63 1.41 -10.76
C ASN A 216 -11.82 1.78 -9.87
N ARG A 217 -11.58 2.41 -8.72
CA ARG A 217 -12.62 2.82 -7.77
C ARG A 217 -12.39 4.24 -7.28
N LEU A 218 -13.48 4.86 -6.85
CA LEU A 218 -13.51 6.21 -6.29
C LEU A 218 -14.37 6.16 -5.03
N ALA A 219 -13.83 6.66 -3.91
CA ALA A 219 -14.54 6.79 -2.65
C ALA A 219 -14.73 8.26 -2.29
N MET A 220 -15.88 8.58 -1.71
CA MET A 220 -16.24 9.94 -1.32
C MET A 220 -16.84 9.97 0.09
N ALA A 221 -16.24 10.69 1.01
CA ALA A 221 -16.89 11.11 2.26
C ALA A 221 -17.68 12.40 2.02
N THR A 222 -18.87 12.50 2.59
CA THR A 222 -19.73 13.69 2.53
C THR A 222 -20.14 14.13 3.92
N TYR A 223 -19.48 15.18 4.41
CA TYR A 223 -19.51 15.64 5.79
C TYR A 223 -20.91 15.88 6.36
N GLY A 224 -21.70 16.76 5.77
CA GLY A 224 -23.05 17.06 6.27
C GLY A 224 -24.10 15.99 5.96
N SER A 225 -23.81 15.08 5.03
CA SER A 225 -24.71 13.97 4.69
C SER A 225 -24.42 12.71 5.52
N LEU A 226 -23.39 12.74 6.37
CA LEU A 226 -22.98 11.64 7.24
C LEU A 226 -22.76 10.34 6.44
N ARG A 227 -22.15 10.45 5.26
CA ARG A 227 -22.12 9.35 4.28
C ARG A 227 -20.73 9.08 3.73
N VAL A 228 -20.46 7.82 3.42
CA VAL A 228 -19.33 7.41 2.58
C VAL A 228 -19.85 6.59 1.41
N ASP A 229 -19.38 6.95 0.23
CA ASP A 229 -19.82 6.43 -1.05
C ASP A 229 -18.67 5.78 -1.82
N VAL A 230 -18.98 4.70 -2.53
CA VAL A 230 -18.04 3.98 -3.39
C VAL A 230 -18.64 3.89 -4.79
N SER A 231 -17.81 4.24 -5.77
CA SER A 231 -18.10 4.19 -7.20
C SER A 231 -16.99 3.42 -7.91
N THR A 232 -17.29 2.84 -9.07
CA THR A 232 -16.27 2.38 -10.01
C THR A 232 -15.86 3.52 -10.94
N PHE A 233 -14.63 3.43 -11.45
CA PHE A 233 -14.08 4.37 -12.42
C PHE A 233 -13.50 3.62 -13.61
N ASN A 234 -13.90 4.01 -14.81
CA ASN A 234 -13.32 3.48 -16.04
C ASN A 234 -12.14 4.36 -16.48
N LYS A 235 -10.91 3.90 -16.25
CA LYS A 235 -9.69 4.63 -16.60
C LYS A 235 -9.50 4.89 -18.10
N ALA A 236 -10.20 4.15 -18.96
CA ALA A 236 -10.15 4.34 -20.41
C ALA A 236 -11.04 5.50 -20.86
N THR A 237 -12.19 5.67 -20.21
CA THR A 237 -13.22 6.62 -20.65
C THR A 237 -13.44 7.79 -19.70
N GLY A 238 -12.88 7.76 -18.49
CA GLY A 238 -13.12 8.76 -17.45
C GLY A 238 -14.51 8.68 -16.79
N ALA A 239 -15.31 7.64 -17.10
CA ALA A 239 -16.66 7.50 -16.58
C ALA A 239 -16.68 7.00 -15.12
N VAL A 240 -17.54 7.60 -14.30
CA VAL A 240 -17.81 7.19 -12.91
C VAL A 240 -19.17 6.49 -12.86
N THR A 241 -19.25 5.36 -12.15
CA THR A 241 -20.51 4.64 -11.92
C THR A 241 -20.68 4.36 -10.43
N TYR A 242 -21.72 4.90 -9.81
CA TYR A 242 -22.03 4.64 -8.42
C TYR A 242 -22.25 3.15 -8.15
N SER A 243 -21.72 2.66 -7.02
CA SER A 243 -21.85 1.27 -6.60
C SER A 243 -22.69 1.14 -5.33
N PHE A 244 -22.19 1.62 -4.20
CA PHE A 244 -22.85 1.51 -2.89
C PHE A 244 -22.36 2.60 -1.93
N GLY A 245 -22.96 2.71 -0.74
CA GLY A 245 -22.49 3.60 0.31
C GLY A 245 -23.14 3.33 1.66
N PHE A 246 -22.61 3.96 2.70
CA PHE A 246 -23.00 3.75 4.10
C PHE A 246 -23.30 5.07 4.79
N ASN A 247 -24.32 5.05 5.66
CA ASN A 247 -24.62 6.15 6.58
C ASN A 247 -23.84 5.96 7.89
N TYR A 248 -23.48 7.07 8.50
CA TYR A 248 -22.69 7.14 9.73
C TYR A 248 -23.42 7.95 10.80
N PRO A 249 -23.09 7.73 12.07
CA PRO A 249 -23.76 8.41 13.19
C PRO A 249 -23.39 9.90 13.31
N GLU A 250 -22.30 10.35 12.70
CA GLU A 250 -21.83 11.74 12.74
C GLU A 250 -21.01 12.07 11.46
N GLN A 251 -20.46 13.29 11.35
CA GLN A 251 -19.90 13.82 10.11
C GLN A 251 -18.69 13.02 9.63
N THR A 252 -18.75 12.59 8.38
CA THR A 252 -17.63 11.89 7.72
C THR A 252 -16.67 12.89 7.12
N TYR A 253 -15.37 12.63 7.11
CA TYR A 253 -14.41 13.58 6.55
C TYR A 253 -13.42 12.93 5.60
N GLY A 254 -12.52 12.11 6.11
CA GLY A 254 -11.49 11.43 5.31
C GLY A 254 -11.97 10.06 4.84
N VAL A 255 -11.49 9.68 3.66
CA VAL A 255 -11.54 8.31 3.15
C VAL A 255 -10.20 7.93 2.55
N GLU A 256 -9.81 6.66 2.62
CA GLU A 256 -8.63 6.13 1.93
C GLU A 256 -8.73 4.62 1.73
N PHE A 257 -8.39 4.16 0.54
CA PHE A 257 -8.35 2.72 0.25
C PHE A 257 -7.08 2.10 0.83
N SER A 258 -7.17 0.83 1.22
CA SER A 258 -5.97 0.00 1.34
C SER A 258 -5.27 -0.12 -0.03
N ALA A 259 -3.99 -0.48 -0.03
CA ALA A 259 -3.19 -0.48 -1.25
C ALA A 259 -3.75 -1.44 -2.31
N ASP A 260 -4.25 -2.60 -1.89
CA ASP A 260 -4.87 -3.57 -2.80
C ASP A 260 -6.35 -3.27 -3.12
N GLY A 261 -6.96 -2.30 -2.42
CA GLY A 261 -8.34 -1.88 -2.61
C GLY A 261 -9.41 -2.81 -2.03
N GLN A 262 -9.04 -3.82 -1.25
CA GLN A 262 -9.99 -4.71 -0.56
C GLN A 262 -10.74 -3.99 0.57
N PHE A 263 -10.06 -3.06 1.24
CA PHE A 263 -10.63 -2.26 2.31
C PHE A 263 -10.66 -0.78 1.97
N LEU A 264 -11.64 -0.09 2.54
CA LEU A 264 -11.73 1.37 2.54
C LEU A 264 -11.86 1.84 3.98
N TYR A 265 -11.05 2.81 4.36
CA TYR A 265 -11.11 3.41 5.68
C TYR A 265 -11.83 4.74 5.60
N ALA A 266 -12.62 5.05 6.63
CA ALA A 266 -13.39 6.28 6.73
C ALA A 266 -13.25 6.88 8.13
N THR A 267 -13.11 8.19 8.20
CA THR A 267 -13.14 8.91 9.48
C THR A 267 -14.50 9.53 9.70
N VAL A 268 -15.03 9.31 10.91
CA VAL A 268 -16.17 10.03 11.46
C VAL A 268 -15.60 11.03 12.46
N SER A 269 -15.52 12.27 12.00
CA SER A 269 -14.97 13.40 12.74
C SER A 269 -16.06 14.05 13.60
N TYR A 270 -15.68 15.08 14.37
CA TYR A 270 -16.53 15.83 15.31
C TYR A 270 -16.47 15.27 16.73
N ASN A 271 -17.59 14.86 17.36
CA ASN A 271 -17.62 14.48 18.77
C ASN A 271 -17.31 13.00 19.00
N LEU A 272 -17.71 12.12 18.08
CA LEU A 272 -17.56 10.67 18.19
C LEU A 272 -16.11 10.25 17.99
N LYS A 273 -15.36 10.94 17.11
CA LYS A 273 -13.93 10.73 16.90
C LYS A 273 -13.60 9.27 16.58
N GLN A 274 -14.17 8.76 15.49
CA GLN A 274 -14.17 7.34 15.14
C GLN A 274 -13.50 7.06 13.80
N ILE A 275 -12.97 5.85 13.67
CA ILE A 275 -12.46 5.32 12.40
C ILE A 275 -13.17 4.00 12.09
N TYR A 276 -13.68 3.91 10.87
CA TYR A 276 -14.34 2.73 10.34
C TYR A 276 -13.50 2.11 9.24
N GLN A 277 -13.58 0.78 9.13
CA GLN A 277 -13.10 0.00 7.99
C GLN A 277 -14.31 -0.57 7.26
N ILE A 278 -14.29 -0.50 5.94
CA ILE A 278 -15.32 -0.98 5.04
C ILE A 278 -14.71 -2.12 4.21
N ASN A 279 -15.33 -3.30 4.23
CA ASN A 279 -14.98 -4.39 3.33
C ASN A 279 -15.69 -4.17 1.98
N ILE A 280 -14.91 -3.96 0.93
CA ILE A 280 -15.43 -3.62 -0.40
C ILE A 280 -16.16 -4.79 -1.07
N GLN A 281 -15.77 -6.03 -0.80
CA GLN A 281 -16.42 -7.20 -1.39
C GLN A 281 -17.73 -7.55 -0.67
N GLN A 282 -17.74 -7.46 0.66
CA GLN A 282 -18.88 -7.85 1.48
C GLN A 282 -19.90 -6.72 1.67
N HIS A 283 -19.54 -5.49 1.31
CA HIS A 283 -20.33 -4.28 1.58
C HIS A 283 -20.73 -4.16 3.06
N THR A 284 -19.77 -4.41 3.95
CA THR A 284 -19.93 -4.26 5.40
C THR A 284 -18.99 -3.17 5.92
N ASN A 285 -19.38 -2.49 6.99
CA ASN A 285 -18.50 -1.59 7.72
C ASN A 285 -18.39 -1.99 9.19
N VAL A 286 -17.23 -1.74 9.79
CA VAL A 286 -16.94 -2.03 11.19
C VAL A 286 -16.21 -0.86 11.81
N LEU A 287 -16.57 -0.51 13.05
CA LEU A 287 -15.81 0.45 13.84
C LEU A 287 -14.49 -0.22 14.26
N ILE A 288 -13.35 0.39 13.94
CA ILE A 288 -12.03 -0.15 14.29
C ILE A 288 -11.35 0.61 15.43
N ALA A 289 -11.68 1.88 15.64
CA ALA A 289 -11.09 2.68 16.70
C ALA A 289 -11.98 3.85 17.14
N ASN A 290 -11.90 4.17 18.43
CA ASN A 290 -12.24 5.50 18.97
C ASN A 290 -10.93 6.23 19.28
N THR A 291 -10.88 7.52 18.99
CA THR A 291 -9.64 8.32 18.99
C THR A 291 -9.73 9.47 20.00
N ALA A 292 -8.59 9.91 20.53
CA ALA A 292 -8.59 10.99 21.53
C ALA A 292 -8.87 12.37 20.92
N MET A 293 -8.39 12.60 19.71
CA MET A 293 -8.58 13.82 18.91
C MET A 293 -9.41 13.48 17.67
N ALA A 294 -10.10 14.45 17.08
CA ALA A 294 -10.88 14.20 15.87
C ALA A 294 -9.98 13.71 14.71
N PRO A 295 -10.29 12.57 14.09
CA PRO A 295 -9.54 12.07 12.95
C PRO A 295 -9.97 12.82 11.69
N GLY A 296 -9.02 13.25 10.87
CA GLY A 296 -9.21 14.03 9.66
C GLY A 296 -9.06 13.18 8.39
N GLY A 297 -8.39 13.74 7.38
CA GLY A 297 -8.03 13.07 6.14
C GLY A 297 -7.12 11.86 6.39
N LEU A 298 -7.25 10.87 5.53
CA LEU A 298 -6.35 9.71 5.50
C LEU A 298 -5.53 9.74 4.22
N GLN A 299 -4.31 9.21 4.28
CA GLN A 299 -3.44 9.07 3.12
C GLN A 299 -2.65 7.77 3.20
N LEU A 300 -2.77 6.95 2.16
CA LEU A 300 -1.92 5.79 1.94
C LEU A 300 -0.50 6.30 1.61
N ALA A 301 0.50 5.71 2.25
CA ALA A 301 1.89 6.11 2.12
C ALA A 301 2.76 5.05 1.41
N PRO A 302 3.96 5.43 0.94
CA PRO A 302 4.88 4.51 0.26
C PRO A 302 5.35 3.33 1.11
N ASP A 303 5.26 3.43 2.44
CA ASP A 303 5.58 2.36 3.39
C ASP A 303 4.44 1.33 3.56
N GLY A 304 3.35 1.47 2.77
CA GLY A 304 2.20 0.57 2.80
C GLY A 304 1.22 0.83 3.96
N LYS A 305 1.45 1.86 4.77
CA LYS A 305 0.57 2.24 5.89
C LYS A 305 -0.38 3.36 5.50
N ILE A 306 -1.47 3.51 6.24
CA ILE A 306 -2.35 4.67 6.12
C ILE A 306 -2.14 5.59 7.30
N TYR A 307 -1.80 6.84 7.01
CA TYR A 307 -1.65 7.90 8.00
C TYR A 307 -2.95 8.67 8.15
N VAL A 308 -3.25 9.07 9.38
CA VAL A 308 -4.51 9.75 9.75
C VAL A 308 -4.16 11.10 10.35
N ALA A 309 -4.62 12.17 9.69
CA ALA A 309 -4.56 13.52 10.24
C ALA A 309 -5.36 13.61 11.55
N ARG A 310 -4.90 14.43 12.49
CA ARG A 310 -5.52 14.56 13.82
C ARG A 310 -5.58 16.02 14.21
N TYR A 311 -6.73 16.43 14.74
CA TYR A 311 -6.97 17.80 15.19
C TYR A 311 -8.05 17.82 16.28
N ASP A 312 -8.18 18.93 17.00
CA ASP A 312 -9.33 19.21 17.84
C ASP A 312 -9.95 20.55 17.45
N ARG A 313 -11.22 20.74 17.82
CA ARG A 313 -11.98 21.92 17.43
C ARG A 313 -11.70 23.13 18.33
N PRO A 314 -11.85 24.35 17.78
CA PRO A 314 -12.10 24.62 16.35
C PRO A 314 -10.83 24.45 15.49
N ASN A 315 -9.64 24.66 16.05
CA ASN A 315 -8.40 24.84 15.29
C ASN A 315 -7.17 24.40 16.10
N ILE A 316 -7.27 23.29 16.84
CA ILE A 316 -6.20 22.77 17.69
C ILE A 316 -5.44 21.71 16.88
N SER A 317 -4.19 22.01 16.55
CA SER A 317 -3.31 21.09 15.84
C SER A 317 -2.86 19.93 16.75
N SER A 318 -2.63 18.75 16.18
CA SER A 318 -2.03 17.61 16.87
C SER A 318 -0.53 17.51 16.61
N LYS A 319 0.27 17.23 17.64
CA LYS A 319 1.69 16.88 17.49
C LYS A 319 1.95 15.46 16.97
N TYR A 320 0.88 14.72 16.68
CA TYR A 320 0.96 13.34 16.22
C TYR A 320 0.01 13.06 15.07
N LEU A 321 0.44 12.21 14.14
CA LEU A 321 -0.46 11.49 13.24
C LEU A 321 -0.90 10.17 13.87
N GLY A 322 -2.10 9.73 13.50
CA GLY A 322 -2.52 8.34 13.70
C GLY A 322 -1.98 7.46 12.57
N ILE A 323 -1.83 6.16 12.83
CA ILE A 323 -1.34 5.19 11.84
C ILE A 323 -2.21 3.94 11.86
N ILE A 324 -2.65 3.50 10.68
CA ILE A 324 -3.15 2.14 10.45
C ILE A 324 -1.98 1.33 9.90
N ASN A 325 -1.44 0.40 10.71
CA ASN A 325 -0.19 -0.29 10.37
C ASN A 325 -0.36 -1.41 9.36
N ASN A 326 -1.51 -2.09 9.35
CA ASN A 326 -1.78 -3.21 8.46
C ASN A 326 -3.07 -2.96 7.67
N PRO A 327 -3.10 -2.02 6.70
CA PRO A 327 -4.34 -1.65 6.01
C PRO A 327 -5.07 -2.81 5.31
N GLU A 328 -4.37 -3.90 5.00
CA GLU A 328 -4.92 -5.09 4.35
C GLU A 328 -5.52 -6.12 5.31
N VAL A 329 -5.50 -5.86 6.61
CA VAL A 329 -6.00 -6.81 7.61
C VAL A 329 -7.36 -6.36 8.15
N ALA A 330 -8.33 -7.27 8.17
CA ALA A 330 -9.69 -6.98 8.61
C ALA A 330 -9.78 -6.66 10.13
N GLY A 331 -10.69 -5.74 10.47
CA GLY A 331 -11.05 -5.38 11.83
C GLY A 331 -9.87 -4.85 12.66
N ALA A 332 -9.82 -5.20 13.93
CA ALA A 332 -8.76 -4.76 14.85
C ALA A 332 -7.35 -5.20 14.42
N GLY A 333 -7.21 -6.22 13.56
CA GLY A 333 -5.93 -6.65 13.02
C GLY A 333 -5.23 -5.60 12.14
N CYS A 334 -5.96 -4.59 11.63
CA CYS A 334 -5.37 -3.44 10.95
C CYS A 334 -4.42 -2.61 11.84
N ASN A 335 -4.51 -2.80 13.16
CA ASN A 335 -3.61 -2.23 14.16
C ASN A 335 -3.48 -0.70 14.07
N TYR A 336 -4.62 -0.01 14.26
CA TYR A 336 -4.64 1.44 14.38
C TYR A 336 -4.00 1.91 15.69
N VAL A 337 -3.11 2.91 15.58
CA VAL A 337 -2.43 3.57 16.70
C VAL A 337 -2.73 5.07 16.64
N ASP A 338 -3.42 5.59 17.66
CA ASP A 338 -3.90 6.99 17.67
C ASP A 338 -2.76 8.02 17.70
N GLN A 339 -1.74 7.82 18.52
CA GLN A 339 -0.50 8.62 18.53
C GLN A 339 0.65 7.84 17.89
N GLY A 340 0.52 7.53 16.60
CA GLY A 340 1.44 6.63 15.89
C GLY A 340 2.76 7.26 15.44
N LEU A 341 2.77 8.55 15.08
CA LEU A 341 3.98 9.26 14.65
C LEU A 341 4.04 10.66 15.25
N TYR A 342 5.11 10.99 15.97
CA TYR A 342 5.36 12.34 16.48
C TYR A 342 5.95 13.25 15.39
N LEU A 343 5.45 14.48 15.28
CA LEU A 343 5.80 15.42 14.20
C LEU A 343 6.88 16.46 14.57
N GLY A 344 7.49 16.35 15.75
CA GLY A 344 8.53 17.28 16.18
C GLY A 344 8.04 18.72 16.26
N ALA A 345 8.76 19.64 15.60
CA ALA A 345 8.41 21.05 15.53
C ALA A 345 7.09 21.33 14.80
N GLY A 346 6.72 20.50 13.82
CA GLY A 346 5.47 20.64 13.06
C GLY A 346 4.23 20.10 13.79
N ALA A 347 3.06 20.22 13.17
CA ALA A 347 1.82 19.64 13.66
C ALA A 347 0.82 19.30 12.53
N SER A 348 -0.11 18.40 12.82
CA SER A 348 -1.21 18.00 11.95
C SER A 348 -2.45 18.86 12.20
N PHE A 349 -3.20 19.15 11.14
CA PHE A 349 -4.59 19.64 11.23
C PHE A 349 -5.53 18.59 10.62
N MET A 350 -6.54 19.01 9.85
CA MET A 350 -7.58 18.13 9.31
C MET A 350 -7.13 17.42 8.04
N GLY A 351 -6.25 18.01 7.24
CA GLY A 351 -5.87 17.43 5.93
C GLY A 351 -4.48 16.83 5.88
N LEU A 352 -4.31 15.94 4.90
CA LEU A 352 -3.05 15.40 4.40
C LEU A 352 -2.95 15.71 2.89
N PRO A 353 -1.75 15.61 2.28
CA PRO A 353 -1.59 16.00 0.89
C PRO A 353 -2.44 15.16 -0.06
N THR A 354 -3.04 15.81 -1.06
CA THR A 354 -3.72 15.13 -2.17
C THR A 354 -2.70 14.82 -3.27
N PHE A 355 -2.62 13.55 -3.66
CA PHE A 355 -1.69 13.04 -4.67
C PHE A 355 -2.44 12.42 -5.86
N ILE A 356 -1.69 12.09 -6.92
CA ILE A 356 -2.14 11.11 -7.91
C ILE A 356 -2.05 9.73 -7.25
N GLN A 357 -3.21 9.08 -7.04
CA GLN A 357 -3.26 7.88 -6.20
C GLN A 357 -2.46 6.71 -6.77
N SER A 358 -2.27 6.67 -8.09
CA SER A 358 -1.47 5.63 -8.76
C SER A 358 0.00 5.58 -8.29
N TYR A 359 0.51 6.63 -7.63
CA TYR A 359 1.84 6.60 -7.00
C TYR A 359 1.95 5.60 -5.84
N PHE A 360 0.82 5.22 -5.23
CA PHE A 360 0.78 4.29 -4.11
C PHE A 360 0.26 2.90 -4.52
N PHE A 361 0.23 2.60 -5.83
CA PHE A 361 -0.20 1.28 -6.29
C PHE A 361 0.83 0.22 -5.87
N PRO A 362 0.44 -0.78 -5.05
CA PRO A 362 1.38 -1.76 -4.54
C PRO A 362 1.88 -2.60 -5.70
N ARG A 363 3.18 -2.51 -5.97
CA ARG A 363 3.87 -3.42 -6.90
C ARG A 363 4.30 -4.67 -6.13
N SER A 364 3.37 -5.34 -5.45
CA SER A 364 3.63 -6.49 -4.56
C SER A 364 3.58 -7.84 -5.30
N PHE A 365 3.88 -8.92 -4.58
CA PHE A 365 3.78 -10.28 -5.08
C PHE A 365 3.28 -11.26 -4.02
N ASN A 366 2.82 -12.42 -4.46
CA ASN A 366 2.48 -13.57 -3.63
C ASN A 366 3.49 -14.69 -3.87
N TYR A 367 3.62 -15.61 -2.91
CA TYR A 367 4.48 -16.78 -3.06
C TYR A 367 3.88 -18.04 -2.42
N THR A 368 4.24 -19.20 -2.94
CA THR A 368 3.88 -20.53 -2.43
C THR A 368 5.07 -21.48 -2.48
N GLY A 369 5.04 -22.58 -1.73
CA GLY A 369 6.14 -23.56 -1.70
C GLY A 369 7.30 -23.09 -0.82
N VAL A 370 7.07 -23.02 0.49
CA VAL A 370 8.02 -22.46 1.48
C VAL A 370 9.00 -23.47 2.07
N CYS A 371 8.94 -24.74 1.67
CA CYS A 371 9.77 -25.79 2.25
C CYS A 371 11.13 -25.86 1.56
N TYR A 372 12.20 -25.87 2.35
CA TYR A 372 13.56 -26.02 1.85
C TYR A 372 13.70 -27.26 0.94
N GLY A 373 14.46 -27.11 -0.15
CA GLY A 373 14.64 -28.15 -1.17
C GLY A 373 13.52 -28.28 -2.20
N SER A 374 12.42 -27.52 -2.05
CA SER A 374 11.35 -27.40 -3.06
C SER A 374 11.34 -26.01 -3.68
N PRO A 375 10.90 -25.86 -4.96
CA PRO A 375 10.78 -24.55 -5.58
C PRO A 375 9.72 -23.68 -4.92
N THR A 376 10.09 -22.45 -4.53
CA THR A 376 9.16 -21.40 -4.15
C THR A 376 8.69 -20.67 -5.41
N SER A 377 7.39 -20.63 -5.65
CA SER A 377 6.79 -19.99 -6.83
C SER A 377 6.31 -18.59 -6.48
N PHE A 378 6.54 -17.61 -7.36
CA PHE A 378 6.19 -16.21 -7.17
C PHE A 378 5.20 -15.72 -8.23
N THR A 379 4.21 -14.94 -7.80
CA THR A 379 3.19 -14.36 -8.68
C THR A 379 3.04 -12.88 -8.37
N ILE A 380 3.19 -12.01 -9.37
CA ILE A 380 2.97 -10.57 -9.23
C ILE A 380 1.49 -10.32 -8.91
N ALA A 381 1.22 -9.54 -7.85
CA ALA A 381 -0.13 -9.12 -7.55
C ALA A 381 -0.59 -8.11 -8.60
N ASN A 382 -1.79 -8.32 -9.17
CA ASN A 382 -2.39 -7.44 -10.18
C ASN A 382 -1.47 -7.15 -11.40
N PRO A 383 -1.11 -8.16 -12.21
CA PRO A 383 -0.11 -8.01 -13.27
C PRO A 383 -0.53 -7.14 -14.48
N ALA A 384 -1.74 -6.58 -14.45
CA ALA A 384 -2.29 -5.81 -15.57
C ALA A 384 -1.49 -4.51 -15.80
N GLY A 385 -1.03 -4.30 -17.03
CA GLY A 385 -0.24 -3.12 -17.42
C GLY A 385 1.26 -3.24 -17.11
N ILE A 386 1.73 -4.39 -16.63
CA ILE A 386 3.16 -4.64 -16.44
C ILE A 386 3.74 -5.27 -17.70
N ASP A 387 4.78 -4.65 -18.25
CA ASP A 387 5.47 -5.11 -19.46
C ASP A 387 6.58 -6.13 -19.14
N SER A 388 7.31 -5.91 -18.05
CA SER A 388 8.38 -6.80 -17.63
C SER A 388 8.61 -6.77 -16.12
N ALA A 389 9.26 -7.80 -15.59
CA ALA A 389 9.57 -7.95 -14.18
C ALA A 389 10.98 -8.48 -13.99
N HIS A 390 11.71 -7.90 -13.03
CA HIS A 390 13.02 -8.32 -12.56
C HIS A 390 12.93 -8.68 -11.09
N TRP A 391 13.53 -9.80 -10.73
CA TRP A 391 13.53 -10.33 -9.37
C TRP A 391 14.96 -10.42 -8.85
N ASN A 392 15.13 -10.19 -7.56
CA ASN A 392 16.31 -10.52 -6.78
C ASN A 392 15.84 -11.28 -5.54
N PHE A 393 16.25 -12.53 -5.38
CA PHE A 393 15.74 -13.41 -4.32
C PHE A 393 16.50 -13.27 -2.99
N ASP A 394 17.48 -12.37 -2.90
CA ASP A 394 18.33 -12.18 -1.70
C ASP A 394 19.09 -13.45 -1.27
N ASP A 395 19.35 -14.34 -2.23
CA ASP A 395 20.03 -15.62 -2.08
C ASP A 395 21.32 -15.66 -2.93
N PRO A 396 22.38 -14.92 -2.56
CA PRO A 396 23.59 -14.78 -3.36
C PRO A 396 24.34 -16.10 -3.59
N ALA A 397 24.17 -17.08 -2.69
CA ALA A 397 24.77 -18.40 -2.83
C ALA A 397 24.20 -19.20 -4.03
N SER A 398 23.01 -18.83 -4.52
CA SER A 398 22.43 -19.41 -5.74
C SER A 398 23.09 -18.90 -7.05
N GLY A 399 24.03 -17.96 -6.96
CA GLY A 399 24.77 -17.44 -8.11
C GLY A 399 23.86 -16.69 -9.08
N SER A 400 23.90 -17.06 -10.38
CA SER A 400 23.06 -16.42 -11.41
C SER A 400 21.56 -16.62 -11.20
N ASN A 401 21.17 -17.67 -10.47
CA ASN A 401 19.77 -17.97 -10.19
C ASN A 401 19.17 -17.04 -9.12
N ASN A 402 19.99 -16.21 -8.47
CA ASN A 402 19.51 -15.20 -7.54
C ASN A 402 18.64 -14.13 -8.22
N PHE A 403 18.61 -14.10 -9.56
CA PHE A 403 17.84 -13.14 -10.32
C PHE A 403 16.97 -13.82 -11.37
N ALA A 404 15.78 -13.26 -11.60
CA ALA A 404 14.90 -13.69 -12.69
C ALA A 404 14.35 -12.48 -13.47
N ARG A 405 14.07 -12.64 -14.76
CA ARG A 405 13.51 -11.57 -15.63
C ARG A 405 12.19 -11.98 -16.29
N VAL A 406 11.32 -12.61 -15.52
CA VAL A 406 10.04 -13.16 -15.98
C VAL A 406 8.92 -12.76 -15.02
N MET A 407 7.68 -12.75 -15.52
CA MET A 407 6.50 -12.30 -14.77
C MET A 407 6.11 -13.22 -13.60
N ALA A 408 6.42 -14.50 -13.69
CA ALA A 408 6.11 -15.48 -12.66
C ALA A 408 7.26 -16.49 -12.53
N PRO A 409 8.33 -16.17 -11.78
CA PRO A 409 9.44 -17.08 -11.59
C PRO A 409 9.14 -18.11 -10.49
N PHE A 410 9.97 -19.13 -10.43
CA PHE A 410 10.20 -19.89 -9.21
C PHE A 410 11.68 -19.76 -8.82
N HIS A 411 11.99 -19.95 -7.54
CA HIS A 411 13.35 -19.97 -7.01
C HIS A 411 13.58 -21.18 -6.11
N LEU A 412 14.79 -21.74 -6.13
CA LEU A 412 15.21 -22.81 -5.23
C LEU A 412 16.26 -22.24 -4.27
N PHE A 413 15.83 -21.94 -3.04
CA PHE A 413 16.69 -21.32 -2.03
C PHE A 413 17.80 -22.25 -1.54
N THR A 414 19.00 -21.71 -1.38
CA THR A 414 20.18 -22.49 -0.98
C THR A 414 20.21 -22.89 0.49
N ALA A 415 19.40 -22.26 1.34
CA ALA A 415 19.25 -22.59 2.75
C ALA A 415 17.84 -22.26 3.27
N PRO A 416 17.43 -22.81 4.42
CA PRO A 416 16.32 -22.26 5.20
C PRO A 416 16.67 -20.87 5.76
N GLY A 417 15.68 -20.00 5.91
CA GLY A 417 15.87 -18.65 6.46
C GLY A 417 14.88 -17.63 5.91
N SER A 418 15.10 -16.36 6.27
CA SER A 418 14.31 -15.23 5.79
C SER A 418 15.08 -14.47 4.72
N TYR A 419 14.40 -14.16 3.62
CA TYR A 419 14.97 -13.53 2.43
C TYR A 419 14.19 -12.26 2.06
N ASN A 420 14.87 -11.14 1.84
CA ASN A 420 14.22 -9.90 1.39
C ASN A 420 14.06 -9.89 -0.13
N VAL A 421 13.13 -10.70 -0.63
CA VAL A 421 12.90 -10.83 -2.08
C VAL A 421 12.41 -9.51 -2.65
N GLN A 422 13.10 -9.03 -3.68
CA GLN A 422 12.84 -7.78 -4.37
C GLN A 422 12.22 -8.05 -5.73
N LEU A 423 11.09 -7.40 -6.01
CA LEU A 423 10.44 -7.35 -7.31
C LEU A 423 10.58 -5.94 -7.88
N THR A 424 11.15 -5.81 -9.08
CA THR A 424 11.10 -4.58 -9.87
C THR A 424 10.31 -4.83 -11.13
N VAL A 425 9.15 -4.20 -11.26
CA VAL A 425 8.31 -4.31 -12.47
C VAL A 425 8.37 -3.03 -13.27
N TYR A 426 8.22 -3.16 -14.59
CA TYR A 426 8.25 -2.05 -15.53
C TYR A 426 6.90 -1.95 -16.24
N ASP A 427 6.44 -0.72 -16.38
CA ASP A 427 5.23 -0.36 -17.10
C ASP A 427 5.58 0.85 -17.98
N ASN A 428 5.52 0.66 -19.29
CA ASN A 428 5.95 1.60 -20.32
C ASN A 428 7.38 2.13 -20.08
N GLY A 429 8.27 1.23 -19.64
CA GLY A 429 9.66 1.56 -19.31
C GLY A 429 9.86 2.20 -17.93
N ILE A 430 8.80 2.49 -17.18
CA ILE A 430 8.87 3.05 -15.82
C ILE A 430 8.93 1.90 -14.81
N GLY A 431 10.10 1.78 -14.16
CA GLY A 431 10.34 0.82 -13.09
C GLY A 431 9.60 1.19 -11.80
N ALA A 432 9.25 0.19 -10.99
CA ALA A 432 9.04 0.37 -9.56
C ALA A 432 9.38 -0.92 -8.84
N THR A 433 9.90 -0.75 -7.62
CA THR A 433 10.48 -1.80 -6.83
C THR A 433 9.67 -2.01 -5.55
N SER A 434 9.44 -3.26 -5.21
CA SER A 434 8.87 -3.72 -3.93
C SER A 434 9.80 -4.75 -3.31
N VAL A 435 9.80 -4.82 -1.99
CA VAL A 435 10.58 -5.79 -1.22
C VAL A 435 9.64 -6.43 -0.21
N GLN A 436 9.64 -7.76 -0.14
CA GLN A 436 8.87 -8.53 0.82
C GLN A 436 9.73 -9.62 1.45
N MET A 437 9.60 -9.82 2.76
CA MET A 437 10.25 -10.92 3.46
C MET A 437 9.58 -12.25 3.10
N VAL A 438 10.37 -13.20 2.64
CA VAL A 438 9.98 -14.57 2.31
C VAL A 438 10.67 -15.51 3.28
N GLU A 439 9.91 -16.33 3.98
CA GLU A 439 10.42 -17.31 4.94
C GLU A 439 10.48 -18.70 4.29
N ILE A 440 11.66 -19.31 4.30
CA ILE A 440 11.92 -20.67 3.83
C ILE A 440 12.17 -21.57 5.03
N LEU A 441 11.26 -22.52 5.22
CA LEU A 441 11.21 -23.40 6.37
C LEU A 441 12.17 -24.58 6.19
N ALA A 442 12.92 -24.88 7.25
CA ALA A 442 13.70 -26.11 7.30
C ALA A 442 12.78 -27.33 7.24
N LEU A 443 13.27 -28.43 6.65
CA LEU A 443 12.54 -29.70 6.68
C LEU A 443 12.48 -30.22 8.13
N PRO A 444 11.36 -30.83 8.53
CA PRO A 444 11.23 -31.40 9.86
C PRO A 444 12.22 -32.57 10.03
N VAL A 445 12.89 -32.61 11.19
CA VAL A 445 13.84 -33.67 11.54
C VAL A 445 13.14 -34.69 12.44
N VAL A 446 12.93 -35.89 11.91
CA VAL A 446 12.44 -37.04 12.69
C VAL A 446 13.62 -37.95 13.02
N ASN A 447 13.64 -38.51 14.22
CA ASN A 447 14.68 -39.42 14.67
C ASN A 447 14.08 -40.53 15.55
N LEU A 448 13.94 -41.72 14.99
CA LEU A 448 13.48 -42.94 15.64
C LEU A 448 14.62 -43.66 16.38
N GLY A 449 15.85 -43.18 16.26
CA GLY A 449 17.05 -43.75 16.87
C GLY A 449 17.75 -44.78 15.98
N ASN A 450 18.82 -45.36 16.50
CA ASN A 450 19.60 -46.39 15.80
C ASN A 450 18.84 -47.73 15.75
N ASP A 451 19.16 -48.55 14.75
CA ASP A 451 18.71 -49.95 14.65
C ASP A 451 19.00 -50.75 15.92
N GLN A 452 18.05 -51.61 16.32
CA GLN A 452 18.13 -52.32 17.60
C GLN A 452 17.89 -53.82 17.45
N THR A 453 18.66 -54.60 18.20
CA THR A 453 18.38 -56.00 18.50
C THR A 453 17.94 -56.11 19.95
N LEU A 454 16.72 -56.57 20.18
CA LEU A 454 16.05 -56.62 21.48
C LEU A 454 15.87 -58.07 21.92
N CYS A 455 16.42 -58.43 23.09
CA CYS A 455 16.33 -59.79 23.64
C CYS A 455 15.38 -59.82 24.84
N GLY A 456 14.33 -60.63 24.78
CA GLY A 456 13.37 -60.79 25.88
C GLY A 456 12.43 -59.59 26.10
N VAL A 457 12.43 -58.62 25.19
CA VAL A 457 11.50 -57.47 25.20
C VAL A 457 10.35 -57.78 24.25
N PRO A 458 9.08 -57.72 24.67
CA PRO A 458 7.94 -58.10 23.83
C PRO A 458 7.51 -57.03 22.82
N GLN A 459 7.85 -55.76 23.05
CA GLN A 459 7.47 -54.62 22.19
C GLN A 459 8.37 -53.40 22.43
N LEU A 460 8.46 -52.51 21.44
CA LEU A 460 9.08 -51.19 21.56
C LEU A 460 8.08 -50.11 21.11
N VAL A 461 7.93 -49.05 21.90
CA VAL A 461 7.15 -47.87 21.48
C VAL A 461 8.11 -46.88 20.81
N LEU A 462 7.87 -46.65 19.53
CA LEU A 462 8.54 -45.62 18.73
C LEU A 462 7.77 -44.31 18.86
N ASP A 463 8.50 -43.21 19.00
CA ASP A 463 7.96 -41.86 19.09
C ASP A 463 8.52 -41.02 17.93
N ALA A 464 7.65 -40.59 17.02
CA ALA A 464 8.03 -39.74 15.89
C ALA A 464 8.24 -38.26 16.28
N GLY A 465 8.08 -37.91 17.55
CA GLY A 465 8.24 -36.56 18.08
C GLY A 465 6.95 -35.72 17.98
N PRO A 466 6.76 -34.70 18.85
CA PRO A 466 5.61 -33.80 18.80
C PRO A 466 5.74 -32.72 17.73
N GLY A 467 4.63 -32.05 17.40
CA GLY A 467 4.63 -30.76 16.68
C GLY A 467 4.29 -30.84 15.19
N TYR A 468 3.95 -32.02 14.68
CA TYR A 468 3.54 -32.20 13.28
C TYR A 468 2.01 -32.21 13.14
N ALA A 469 1.52 -31.74 12.00
CA ALA A 469 0.10 -31.75 11.67
C ALA A 469 -0.38 -33.16 11.32
N GLU A 470 0.47 -33.95 10.67
CA GLU A 470 0.18 -35.33 10.27
C GLU A 470 1.37 -36.26 10.54
N TYR A 471 1.05 -37.51 10.80
CA TYR A 471 1.97 -38.64 10.95
C TYR A 471 1.48 -39.76 10.04
N GLU A 472 2.37 -40.42 9.33
CA GLU A 472 2.04 -41.58 8.50
C GLU A 472 3.14 -42.62 8.64
N TRP A 473 2.83 -43.72 9.34
CA TRP A 473 3.73 -44.86 9.42
C TRP A 473 3.61 -45.73 8.17
N SER A 474 4.64 -46.53 7.87
CA SER A 474 4.70 -47.42 6.70
C SER A 474 3.55 -48.43 6.56
N ASN A 475 2.77 -48.65 7.61
CA ASN A 475 1.58 -49.48 7.61
C ASN A 475 0.25 -48.69 7.53
N GLY A 476 0.32 -47.37 7.31
CA GLY A 476 -0.82 -46.45 7.26
C GLY A 476 -1.31 -45.95 8.62
N TRP A 477 -0.62 -46.21 9.73
CA TRP A 477 -1.03 -45.71 11.05
C TRP A 477 -0.82 -44.19 11.15
N PRO A 478 -1.81 -43.40 11.63
CA PRO A 478 -1.73 -41.93 11.64
C PRO A 478 -1.30 -41.31 12.98
N GLY A 479 -0.74 -42.09 13.92
CA GLY A 479 -0.42 -41.61 15.27
C GLY A 479 1.06 -41.25 15.47
N ARG A 480 1.34 -40.30 16.37
CA ARG A 480 2.73 -39.96 16.79
C ARG A 480 3.51 -41.16 17.32
N TYR A 481 2.84 -42.00 18.09
CA TYR A 481 3.43 -43.20 18.67
C TYR A 481 3.06 -44.43 17.86
N PHE A 482 4.03 -45.34 17.71
CA PHE A 482 3.84 -46.64 17.09
C PHE A 482 4.39 -47.74 17.99
N THR A 483 3.61 -48.80 18.21
CA THR A 483 4.04 -49.93 19.03
C THR A 483 4.50 -51.07 18.13
N ALA A 484 5.82 -51.25 18.03
CA ALA A 484 6.44 -52.33 17.29
C ALA A 484 6.46 -53.62 18.11
N VAL A 485 5.85 -54.68 17.57
CA VAL A 485 5.77 -56.01 18.21
C VAL A 485 6.43 -57.11 17.39
N ASN A 486 6.85 -56.80 16.15
CA ASN A 486 7.44 -57.76 15.23
C ASN A 486 8.82 -57.29 14.75
N THR A 487 9.68 -58.23 14.39
CA THR A 487 10.92 -57.92 13.67
C THR A 487 10.60 -57.32 12.30
N GLY A 488 11.25 -56.20 11.96
CA GLY A 488 11.01 -55.50 10.70
C GLY A 488 11.55 -54.08 10.68
N THR A 489 11.33 -53.40 9.56
CA THR A 489 11.65 -51.98 9.39
C THR A 489 10.38 -51.16 9.56
N TYR A 490 10.47 -50.16 10.44
CA TYR A 490 9.41 -49.20 10.71
C TYR A 490 9.86 -47.84 10.19
N ALA A 491 9.06 -47.24 9.32
CA ALA A 491 9.33 -45.91 8.79
C ALA A 491 8.14 -45.00 9.10
N VAL A 492 8.42 -43.72 9.35
CA VAL A 492 7.40 -42.69 9.56
C VAL A 492 7.69 -41.50 8.67
N THR A 493 6.64 -40.96 8.08
CA THR A 493 6.62 -39.66 7.41
C THR A 493 5.84 -38.69 8.28
N VAL A 494 6.35 -37.49 8.48
CA VAL A 494 5.66 -36.43 9.22
C VAL A 494 5.47 -35.20 8.33
N THR A 495 4.35 -34.52 8.50
CA THR A 495 4.02 -33.31 7.74
C THR A 495 3.75 -32.15 8.70
N THR A 496 4.45 -31.04 8.51
CA THR A 496 4.20 -29.80 9.27
C THR A 496 2.90 -29.12 8.82
N SER A 497 2.38 -28.16 9.61
CA SER A 497 1.20 -27.37 9.21
C SER A 497 1.41 -26.55 7.93
N ALA A 498 2.65 -26.27 7.56
CA ALA A 498 3.02 -25.59 6.31
C ALA A 498 3.21 -26.55 5.12
N GLY A 499 3.03 -27.86 5.33
CA GLY A 499 3.17 -28.89 4.28
C GLY A 499 4.59 -29.43 4.07
N CYS A 500 5.57 -29.05 4.90
CA CYS A 500 6.93 -29.59 4.80
C CYS A 500 7.02 -31.00 5.37
N ILE A 501 7.70 -31.89 4.65
CA ILE A 501 7.75 -33.33 4.91
C ILE A 501 9.13 -33.75 5.40
N GLY A 502 9.17 -34.64 6.39
CA GLY A 502 10.37 -35.32 6.85
C GLY A 502 10.07 -36.79 7.10
N ASN A 503 11.10 -37.63 7.07
CA ASN A 503 10.95 -39.05 7.31
C ASN A 503 12.16 -39.61 8.07
N ASP A 504 11.93 -40.74 8.74
CA ASP A 504 12.99 -41.57 9.30
C ASP A 504 12.56 -43.04 9.34
N GLN A 505 13.52 -43.95 9.44
CA GLN A 505 13.29 -45.38 9.57
C GLN A 505 14.20 -46.04 10.60
N ILE A 506 13.70 -47.11 11.22
CA ILE A 506 14.43 -47.95 12.17
C ILE A 506 14.19 -49.43 11.89
N SER A 507 15.25 -50.24 11.93
CA SER A 507 15.16 -51.70 11.88
C SER A 507 15.23 -52.30 13.29
N LEU A 508 14.23 -53.13 13.62
CA LEU A 508 14.13 -53.81 14.90
C LEU A 508 14.19 -55.32 14.72
N VAL A 509 14.99 -56.00 15.54
CA VAL A 509 15.06 -57.47 15.62
C VAL A 509 14.69 -57.92 17.03
N PHE A 510 13.58 -58.65 17.17
CA PHE A 510 13.13 -59.20 18.44
C PHE A 510 13.54 -60.67 18.58
N TRP A 511 14.35 -60.98 19.60
CA TRP A 511 14.70 -62.35 20.00
C TRP A 511 13.96 -62.75 21.30
N PRO A 512 13.49 -64.01 21.39
CA PRO A 512 12.93 -64.53 22.63
C PRO A 512 13.98 -64.51 23.76
N ALA A 513 13.51 -64.34 25.00
CA ALA A 513 14.37 -64.44 26.17
C ALA A 513 15.05 -65.83 26.21
N PRO A 514 16.33 -65.93 26.60
CA PRO A 514 16.97 -67.22 26.81
C PRO A 514 16.13 -68.06 27.78
N GLY A 515 15.70 -69.24 27.35
CA GLY A 515 14.94 -70.14 28.21
C GLY A 515 15.74 -70.49 29.47
N ALA A 516 15.14 -70.33 30.64
CA ALA A 516 15.76 -70.73 31.89
C ALA A 516 16.06 -72.23 31.87
N LYS A 517 17.33 -72.62 31.84
CA LYS A 517 17.73 -74.01 32.10
C LYS A 517 17.51 -74.29 33.58
N LEU A 518 16.49 -75.08 33.89
CA LEU A 518 16.36 -75.75 35.18
C LEU A 518 17.56 -76.68 35.36
N ILE A 519 18.54 -76.26 36.16
CA ILE A 519 19.58 -77.16 36.66
C ILE A 519 18.92 -77.99 37.78
N LYS A 520 18.56 -79.24 37.47
CA LYS A 520 18.23 -80.21 38.53
C LYS A 520 19.53 -80.54 39.26
N HIS A 521 19.66 -80.06 40.49
CA HIS A 521 20.60 -80.64 41.44
C HIS A 521 20.04 -82.00 41.86
N ASN A 522 20.72 -83.07 41.47
CA ASN A 522 20.43 -84.44 41.89
C ASN A 522 20.85 -84.67 43.33
#